data_AF-A0A2M8L1I6-F1
#
_entry.id   AF-A0A2M8L1I6-F1
#
_cell.length_a   1.000
_cell.length_b   1.000
_cell.length_c   1.000
_cell.angle_alpha   90.00
_cell.angle_beta   90.00
_cell.angle_gamma   90.00
#
_symmetry.space_group_name_H-M   'P 1'
#
loop_
_entity.id
_entity.type
_entity.pdbx_description
1 polymer ?
#
loop_
_entity_poly.entity_id
_entity_poly.type
_entity_poly.pdbx_seq_one_letter_code
_entity_poly.pdbx_strand_id
1 'polypeptide(L)'
;MYIEREINKQFSKLKKGFPVIAITGPRQSGKTTFLQHNFPKYKYFNLEDPTTLQFIKDDPVTFFQDNPSKIIIDEVQRFPELLSYIQVLVDKKQEVGSILLSGSQNLLLSEKISQTLAGRAAYQTVLPFSFSELKKYDLLGKNRYAQILKGGYPSI
;
A
#
# COMPACT_ATOMS: atom_id res chain seq x y z
N MET A 1 -4.77 -1.17 19.64
CA MET A 1 -3.41 -1.77 19.72
C MET A 1 -2.94 -2.05 18.30
N TYR A 2 -1.71 -1.67 17.93
CA TYR A 2 -1.13 -2.02 16.61
C TYR A 2 -0.32 -3.31 16.71
N ILE A 3 -0.45 -4.19 15.72
CA ILE A 3 0.31 -5.45 15.61
C ILE A 3 1.41 -5.24 14.58
N GLU A 4 2.66 -5.25 15.05
CA GLU A 4 3.84 -5.20 14.17
C GLU A 4 3.79 -6.29 13.11
N ARG A 5 3.93 -5.88 11.84
CA ARG A 5 3.87 -6.80 10.70
C ARG A 5 5.25 -7.35 10.37
N GLU A 6 5.37 -8.66 10.16
CA GLU A 6 6.64 -9.30 9.77
C GLU A 6 7.17 -8.77 8.43
N ILE A 7 6.25 -8.35 7.55
CA ILE A 7 6.53 -7.77 6.23
C ILE A 7 7.35 -6.47 6.31
N ASN A 8 7.39 -5.78 7.46
CA ASN A 8 8.15 -4.54 7.66
C ASN A 8 9.62 -4.67 7.25
N LYS A 9 10.23 -5.82 7.56
CA LYS A 9 11.64 -6.07 7.22
C LYS A 9 11.87 -6.06 5.70
N GLN A 10 11.03 -6.76 4.95
CA GLN A 10 11.11 -6.81 3.48
C GLN A 10 10.78 -5.44 2.88
N PHE A 11 9.71 -4.80 3.37
CA PHE A 11 9.27 -3.49 2.91
C PHE A 11 10.36 -2.42 3.05
N SER A 12 11.06 -2.39 4.18
CA SER A 12 12.15 -1.44 4.43
C SER A 12 13.33 -1.61 3.45
N LYS A 13 13.59 -2.83 2.98
CA LYS A 13 14.62 -3.11 1.96
C LYS A 13 14.17 -2.60 0.59
N LEU A 14 12.95 -2.93 0.18
CA LEU A 14 12.38 -2.48 -1.10
C LEU A 14 12.36 -0.96 -1.20
N LYS A 15 12.01 -0.27 -0.11
CA LYS A 15 11.99 1.19 -0.03
C LYS A 15 13.32 1.86 -0.33
N LYS A 16 14.44 1.19 -0.07
CA LYS A 16 15.78 1.71 -0.36
C LYS A 16 16.20 1.50 -1.82
N GLY A 17 15.52 0.60 -2.55
CA GLY A 17 15.90 0.22 -3.91
C GLY A 17 14.97 0.73 -5.00
N PHE A 18 13.71 1.05 -4.68
CA PHE A 18 12.70 1.41 -5.67
C PHE A 18 12.05 2.76 -5.35
N PRO A 19 11.84 3.66 -6.34
CA PRO A 19 11.11 4.91 -6.14
C PRO A 19 9.64 4.70 -5.78
N VAL A 20 9.01 3.67 -6.34
CA VAL A 20 7.62 3.32 -6.06
C VAL A 20 7.55 1.99 -5.32
N ILE A 21 6.70 1.91 -4.29
CA ILE A 21 6.34 0.63 -3.66
C ILE A 21 4.82 0.49 -3.72
N ALA A 22 4.35 -0.54 -4.42
CA ALA A 22 2.94 -0.86 -4.52
C ALA A 22 2.60 -2.00 -3.57
N ILE A 23 1.71 -1.73 -2.63
CA ILE A 23 1.14 -2.72 -1.72
C ILE A 23 -0.16 -3.25 -2.31
N THR A 24 -0.29 -4.57 -2.31
CA THR A 24 -1.54 -5.24 -2.68
C THR A 24 -1.97 -6.20 -1.60
N GLY A 25 -3.20 -6.69 -1.68
CA GLY A 25 -3.69 -7.65 -0.70
C GLY A 25 -5.20 -7.69 -0.65
N PRO A 26 -5.77 -8.71 0.01
CA PRO A 26 -7.21 -8.86 0.14
C PRO A 26 -7.82 -7.68 0.91
N ARG A 27 -9.14 -7.50 0.79
CA ARG A 27 -9.85 -6.54 1.63
C ARG A 27 -9.61 -6.86 3.11
N GLN A 28 -9.52 -5.82 3.93
CA GLN A 28 -9.35 -5.92 5.38
C GLN A 28 -8.05 -6.65 5.84
N SER A 29 -7.02 -6.74 4.99
CA SER A 29 -5.70 -7.26 5.41
C SER A 29 -4.85 -6.26 6.21
N GLY A 30 -5.34 -5.04 6.42
CA GLY A 30 -4.65 -3.99 7.17
C GLY A 30 -3.66 -3.15 6.35
N LYS A 31 -3.82 -3.06 5.02
CA LYS A 31 -2.94 -2.27 4.12
C LYS A 31 -2.85 -0.79 4.53
N THR A 32 -4.00 -0.12 4.65
CA THR A 32 -4.09 1.29 5.02
C THR A 32 -3.47 1.54 6.39
N THR A 33 -3.82 0.71 7.38
CA THR A 33 -3.24 0.77 8.73
C THR A 33 -1.73 0.56 8.72
N PHE A 34 -1.23 -0.40 7.93
CA PHE A 34 0.19 -0.64 7.76
C PHE A 34 0.91 0.58 7.20
N LEU A 35 0.39 1.19 6.13
CA LEU A 35 1.00 2.35 5.49
C LEU A 35 1.01 3.58 6.43
N GLN A 36 -0.13 3.94 7.00
CA GLN A 36 -0.23 5.11 7.86
C GLN A 36 0.63 4.96 9.14
N HIS A 37 0.67 3.76 9.73
CA HIS A 37 1.45 3.51 10.93
C HIS A 37 2.97 3.55 10.68
N ASN A 38 3.45 2.90 9.62
CA ASN A 38 4.89 2.82 9.33
C ASN A 38 5.44 4.06 8.63
N PHE A 39 4.57 4.87 8.03
CA PHE A 39 4.95 6.06 7.26
C PHE A 39 4.17 7.31 7.69
N PRO A 40 4.21 7.70 8.97
CA PRO A 40 3.43 8.84 9.48
C PRO A 40 3.87 10.20 8.89
N LYS A 41 5.07 10.26 8.29
CA LYS A 41 5.58 11.45 7.61
C LYS A 41 5.11 11.57 6.15
N TYR A 42 4.37 10.59 5.64
CA TYR A 42 3.90 10.59 4.26
C TYR A 42 2.52 11.24 4.21
N LYS A 43 2.30 12.10 3.21
CA LYS A 43 0.96 12.64 2.96
C LYS A 43 0.08 11.53 2.40
N TYR A 44 -1.09 11.32 3.00
CA TYR A 44 -2.00 10.24 2.65
C TYR A 44 -3.17 10.75 1.82
N PHE A 45 -3.41 10.13 0.66
CA PHE A 45 -4.50 10.43 -0.26
C PHE A 45 -5.30 9.15 -0.51
N ASN A 46 -6.60 9.17 -0.21
CA ASN A 46 -7.50 8.04 -0.45
C ASN A 46 -8.33 8.29 -1.71
N LEU A 47 -8.16 7.46 -2.75
CA LEU A 47 -8.92 7.64 -4.00
C LEU A 47 -10.34 7.04 -3.95
N GLU A 48 -10.75 6.41 -2.85
CA GLU A 48 -12.17 6.11 -2.64
C GLU A 48 -12.98 7.32 -2.20
N ASP A 49 -12.33 8.34 -1.64
CA ASP A 49 -12.98 9.62 -1.37
C ASP A 49 -13.20 10.38 -2.69
N PRO A 50 -14.46 10.64 -3.10
CA PRO A 50 -14.75 11.30 -4.37
C PRO A 50 -14.12 12.70 -4.46
N THR A 51 -14.00 13.42 -3.35
CA THR A 51 -13.42 14.78 -3.33
C THR A 51 -11.92 14.72 -3.62
N THR A 52 -11.18 13.84 -2.94
CA THR A 52 -9.77 13.59 -3.22
C THR A 52 -9.54 13.12 -4.65
N LEU A 53 -10.37 12.18 -5.13
CA LEU A 53 -10.29 11.67 -6.49
C LEU A 53 -10.49 12.76 -7.54
N GLN A 54 -11.51 13.60 -7.37
CA GLN A 54 -11.82 14.69 -8.30
C GLN A 54 -10.69 15.73 -8.32
N PHE A 55 -10.20 16.15 -7.15
CA PHE A 55 -9.08 17.08 -7.03
C PHE A 55 -7.84 16.61 -7.81
N ILE A 56 -7.48 15.32 -7.70
CA ILE A 56 -6.33 14.77 -8.41
C ILE A 56 -6.59 14.64 -9.91
N LYS A 57 -7.83 14.32 -10.32
CA LYS A 57 -8.21 14.20 -11.73
C LYS A 57 -8.24 15.54 -12.46
N ASP A 58 -8.65 16.60 -11.78
CA ASP A 58 -8.79 17.93 -12.38
C ASP A 58 -7.42 18.50 -12.77
N ASP A 59 -6.40 18.33 -11.92
CA ASP A 59 -5.02 18.72 -12.25
C ASP A 59 -3.97 17.80 -11.61
N PRO A 60 -3.68 16.65 -12.26
CA PRO A 60 -2.68 15.70 -11.78
C PRO A 60 -1.26 16.29 -11.74
N VAL A 61 -0.97 17.24 -12.63
CA VAL A 61 0.36 17.85 -12.74
C VAL A 61 0.62 18.72 -11.52
N THR A 62 -0.30 19.62 -11.20
CA THR A 62 -0.20 20.48 -10.01
C THR A 62 -0.21 19.64 -8.74
N PHE A 63 -1.02 18.57 -8.66
CA PHE A 63 -0.98 17.63 -7.54
C PHE A 63 0.44 17.10 -7.25
N PHE A 64 1.18 16.66 -8.27
CA PHE A 64 2.55 16.17 -8.11
C PHE A 64 3.60 17.28 -7.92
N GLN A 65 3.31 18.52 -8.30
CA GLN A 65 4.15 19.67 -7.97
C GLN A 65 4.06 19.99 -6.47
N ASP A 66 2.85 20.01 -5.92
CA ASP A 66 2.58 20.25 -4.50
C ASP A 66 2.98 19.07 -3.60
N ASN A 67 3.02 17.88 -4.19
CA ASN A 67 3.34 16.63 -3.51
C ASN A 67 4.52 15.91 -4.19
N PRO A 68 5.72 16.51 -4.13
CA PRO A 68 6.87 16.09 -4.92
C PRO A 68 7.46 14.74 -4.52
N SER A 69 7.27 14.30 -3.27
CA SER A 69 7.68 13.01 -2.71
C SER A 69 7.00 12.76 -1.35
N LYS A 70 7.24 11.58 -0.79
CA LYS A 70 6.67 11.08 0.47
C LYS A 70 5.15 11.12 0.48
N ILE A 71 4.55 10.47 -0.52
CA ILE A 71 3.10 10.34 -0.61
C ILE A 71 2.65 8.90 -0.57
N ILE A 72 1.48 8.69 0.02
CA ILE A 72 0.71 7.44 -0.02
C ILE A 72 -0.55 7.72 -0.85
N ILE A 73 -0.78 6.91 -1.87
CA ILE A 73 -2.01 6.93 -2.67
C ILE A 73 -2.69 5.58 -2.46
N ASP A 74 -3.79 5.58 -1.72
CA ASP A 74 -4.57 4.39 -1.45
C ASP A 74 -5.63 4.17 -2.53
N GLU A 75 -5.94 2.90 -2.78
CA GLU A 75 -6.91 2.43 -3.78
C GLU A 75 -6.65 3.01 -5.19
N VAL A 76 -5.38 3.00 -5.63
CA VAL A 76 -4.92 3.61 -6.88
C VAL A 76 -5.64 3.08 -8.14
N GLN A 77 -6.24 1.89 -8.08
CA GLN A 77 -7.06 1.36 -9.18
C GLN A 77 -8.31 2.20 -9.48
N ARG A 78 -8.68 3.14 -8.61
CA ARG A 78 -9.76 4.13 -8.85
C ARG A 78 -9.35 5.18 -9.91
N PHE A 79 -8.06 5.38 -10.14
CA PHE A 79 -7.53 6.25 -11.19
C PHE A 79 -6.25 5.67 -11.81
N PRO A 80 -6.34 4.62 -12.65
CA PRO A 80 -5.18 3.96 -13.24
C PRO A 80 -4.30 4.87 -14.11
N GLU A 81 -4.87 5.90 -14.74
CA GLU A 81 -4.12 6.86 -15.57
C GLU A 81 -3.10 7.66 -14.76
N LEU A 82 -3.29 7.75 -13.43
CA LEU A 82 -2.35 8.41 -12.51
C LEU A 82 -0.94 7.81 -12.58
N LEU A 83 -0.82 6.53 -12.94
CA LEU A 83 0.46 5.83 -13.01
C LEU A 83 1.39 6.40 -14.08
N SER A 84 0.85 6.91 -15.19
CA SER A 84 1.65 7.58 -16.23
C SER A 84 2.31 8.84 -15.69
N TYR A 85 1.61 9.61 -14.85
CA TYR A 85 2.16 10.79 -14.19
C TYR A 85 3.22 10.41 -13.14
N ILE A 86 2.97 9.33 -12.39
CA ILE A 86 3.96 8.78 -11.45
C ILE A 86 5.23 8.38 -12.19
N GLN A 87 5.12 7.69 -13.32
CA GLN A 87 6.26 7.29 -14.14
C GLN A 87 7.13 8.50 -14.53
N VAL A 88 6.51 9.56 -15.06
CA VAL A 88 7.21 10.80 -15.44
C VAL A 88 7.90 11.44 -14.23
N LEU A 89 7.23 11.48 -13.07
CA LEU A 89 7.78 12.06 -11.85
C LEU A 89 9.00 11.29 -11.34
N VAL A 90 8.92 9.95 -11.29
CA VAL A 90 10.01 9.13 -10.76
C VAL A 90 11.20 9.05 -11.71
N ASP A 91 10.97 9.10 -13.03
CA ASP A 91 12.04 9.15 -14.03
C ASP A 91 12.86 10.44 -13.91
N LYS A 92 12.21 11.55 -13.56
CA LYS A 92 12.88 12.84 -13.38
C LYS A 92 13.68 12.96 -12.08
N LYS A 93 13.15 12.43 -10.97
CA LYS A 93 13.75 12.64 -9.63
C LYS A 93 14.57 11.46 -9.11
N GLN A 94 14.21 10.24 -9.49
CA GLN A 94 14.83 8.99 -9.03
C GLN A 94 14.96 8.86 -7.50
N GLU A 95 14.11 9.56 -6.73
CA GLU A 95 14.09 9.47 -5.26
C GLU A 95 13.44 8.14 -4.83
N VAL A 96 14.21 7.30 -4.14
CA VAL A 96 13.76 6.00 -3.64
C VAL A 96 12.71 6.14 -2.54
N GLY A 97 11.71 5.26 -2.55
CA GLY A 97 10.64 5.23 -1.57
C GLY A 97 9.78 6.50 -1.53
N SER A 98 9.80 7.29 -2.61
CA SER A 98 9.09 8.57 -2.68
C SER A 98 7.58 8.39 -2.78
N ILE A 99 7.11 7.30 -3.39
CA ILE A 99 5.69 7.07 -3.64
C ILE A 99 5.30 5.67 -3.14
N LEU A 100 4.28 5.62 -2.30
CA LEU A 100 3.67 4.38 -1.82
C LEU A 100 2.27 4.27 -2.42
N LEU A 101 1.99 3.17 -3.09
CA LEU A 101 0.68 2.87 -3.66
C LEU A 101 0.02 1.75 -2.87
N SER A 102 -1.29 1.78 -2.73
CA SER A 102 -2.07 0.65 -2.26
C SER A 102 -3.23 0.36 -3.20
N GLY A 103 -3.63 -0.90 -3.26
CA GLY A 103 -4.80 -1.34 -4.00
C GLY A 103 -5.23 -2.76 -3.67
N SER A 104 -6.34 -3.16 -4.26
CA SER A 104 -6.84 -4.55 -4.18
C SER A 104 -5.92 -5.53 -4.92
N GLN A 105 -6.10 -6.85 -4.73
CA GLN A 105 -5.28 -7.87 -5.40
C GLN A 105 -5.28 -7.76 -6.93
N ASN A 106 -6.37 -7.25 -7.51
CA ASN A 106 -6.48 -7.04 -8.96
C ASN A 106 -5.50 -5.98 -9.51
N LEU A 107 -4.88 -5.17 -8.64
CA LEU A 107 -3.88 -4.18 -9.03
C LEU A 107 -2.65 -4.81 -9.73
N LEU A 108 -2.26 -6.03 -9.32
CA LEU A 108 -1.15 -6.75 -9.98
C LEU A 108 -1.57 -7.35 -11.32
N LEU A 109 -2.87 -7.61 -11.50
CA LEU A 109 -3.43 -8.30 -12.67
C LEU A 109 -3.70 -7.34 -13.83
N SER A 110 -3.77 -6.03 -13.58
CA SER A 110 -3.84 -5.05 -14.65
C SER A 110 -2.47 -4.91 -15.32
N GLU A 111 -2.29 -5.55 -16.47
CA GLU A 111 -1.08 -5.47 -17.33
C GLU A 111 -0.58 -4.03 -17.51
N LYS A 112 -1.52 -3.08 -17.64
CA LYS A 112 -1.23 -1.65 -17.75
C LYS A 112 -0.39 -1.10 -16.58
N ILE A 113 -0.64 -1.57 -15.35
CA ILE A 113 0.07 -1.11 -14.15
C ILE A 113 1.48 -1.66 -14.11
N SER A 114 1.63 -2.96 -14.39
CA SER A 114 2.93 -3.64 -14.41
C SER A 114 3.85 -3.10 -15.51
N GLN A 115 3.30 -2.75 -16.68
CA GLN A 115 4.08 -2.17 -17.78
C GLN A 115 4.51 -0.72 -17.49
N THR A 116 3.58 0.13 -17.03
CA THR A 116 3.85 1.56 -16.77
C THR A 116 4.93 1.76 -15.71
N LEU A 117 4.96 0.90 -14.68
CA LEU A 117 5.92 1.00 -13.57
C LEU A 117 7.03 -0.06 -13.62
N ALA A 118 7.22 -0.73 -14.77
CA ALA A 118 8.26 -1.74 -14.94
C ALA A 118 9.65 -1.18 -14.58
N GLY A 119 10.38 -1.90 -13.74
CA GLY A 119 11.72 -1.51 -13.25
C GLY A 119 11.74 -0.35 -12.25
N ARG A 120 10.60 0.29 -11.95
CA ARG A 120 10.49 1.46 -11.07
C ARG A 120 9.69 1.18 -9.80
N ALA A 121 8.80 0.20 -9.85
CA ALA A 121 8.01 -0.23 -8.71
C ALA A 121 8.48 -1.58 -8.17
N ALA A 122 8.53 -1.68 -6.85
CA ALA A 122 8.46 -2.97 -6.17
C ALA A 122 7.02 -3.27 -5.75
N TYR A 123 6.63 -4.53 -5.85
CA TYR A 123 5.30 -4.99 -5.46
C TYR A 123 5.41 -5.86 -4.21
N GLN A 124 4.56 -5.58 -3.21
CA GLN A 124 4.52 -6.33 -1.97
C GLN A 124 3.08 -6.66 -1.57
N THR A 125 2.79 -7.93 -1.35
CA THR A 125 1.45 -8.35 -0.90
C THR A 125 1.37 -8.36 0.62
N VAL A 126 0.51 -7.52 1.20
CA VAL A 126 0.12 -7.54 2.61
C VAL A 126 -1.06 -8.47 2.78
N LEU A 127 -0.74 -9.66 3.31
CA LEU A 127 -1.72 -10.64 3.75
C LEU A 127 -2.25 -10.27 5.16
N PRO A 128 -3.36 -10.88 5.59
CA PRO A 128 -3.81 -10.82 6.98
C PRO A 128 -2.77 -11.30 7.96
N PHE A 129 -3.07 -11.15 9.24
CA PHE A 129 -2.15 -11.55 10.29
C PHE A 129 -1.76 -13.03 10.18
N SER A 130 -0.46 -13.29 10.21
CA SER A 130 0.06 -14.64 10.32
C SER A 130 -0.20 -15.19 11.72
N PHE A 131 -0.17 -16.51 11.85
CA PHE A 131 -0.28 -17.16 13.16
C PHE A 131 0.83 -16.70 14.11
N SER A 132 2.04 -16.49 13.58
CA SER A 132 3.19 -15.98 14.34
C SER A 132 2.94 -14.55 14.85
N GLU A 133 2.37 -13.68 14.01
CA GLU A 133 1.99 -12.32 14.38
C GLU A 133 0.95 -12.33 15.51
N LEU A 134 -0.12 -13.13 15.39
CA LEU A 134 -1.15 -13.22 16.42
C LEU A 134 -0.63 -13.85 17.72
N LYS A 135 0.21 -14.89 17.63
CA LYS A 135 0.81 -15.56 18.80
C LYS A 135 1.65 -14.60 19.63
N LYS A 136 2.41 -13.73 18.96
CA LYS A 136 3.31 -12.76 19.62
C LYS A 136 2.55 -11.80 20.54
N TYR A 137 1.28 -11.54 20.26
CA TYR A 137 0.42 -10.63 21.03
C TYR A 137 -0.66 -11.35 21.83
N ASP A 138 -0.56 -12.67 22.00
CA ASP A 138 -1.54 -13.50 22.73
C ASP A 138 -2.98 -13.37 22.22
N LEU A 139 -3.14 -13.16 20.90
CA LEU A 139 -4.45 -13.00 20.24
C LEU A 139 -5.00 -14.32 19.71
N LEU A 140 -4.31 -15.42 19.99
CA LEU A 140 -4.70 -16.74 19.54
C LEU A 140 -5.65 -17.40 20.54
N GLY A 141 -6.67 -18.07 20.03
CA GLY A 141 -7.57 -18.88 20.88
C GLY A 141 -6.80 -19.96 21.65
N LYS A 142 -7.31 -20.33 22.84
CA LYS A 142 -6.67 -21.28 23.78
C LYS A 142 -6.24 -22.61 23.15
N ASN A 143 -6.93 -23.05 22.08
CA ASN A 143 -6.57 -24.24 21.31
C ASN A 143 -7.02 -24.11 19.85
N ARG A 144 -6.57 -25.05 19.00
CA ARG A 144 -6.90 -25.09 17.56
C ARG A 144 -8.40 -25.13 17.28
N TYR A 145 -9.18 -25.84 18.10
CA TYR A 145 -10.63 -25.97 17.91
C TYR A 145 -11.34 -24.63 18.17
N ALA A 146 -10.94 -23.92 19.22
CA ALA A 146 -11.44 -22.58 19.51
C ALA A 146 -11.11 -21.58 18.39
N GLN A 147 -9.95 -21.72 17.75
CA GLN A 147 -9.57 -20.87 16.61
C GLN A 147 -10.34 -21.20 15.34
N ILE A 148 -10.64 -22.48 15.08
CA ILE A 148 -11.49 -22.87 13.95
C ILE A 148 -12.91 -22.31 14.14
N LEU A 149 -13.45 -22.37 15.36
CA LEU A 149 -14.81 -21.91 15.67
C LEU A 149 -14.92 -20.38 15.71
N LYS A 150 -13.90 -19.67 16.21
CA LYS A 150 -13.88 -18.20 16.27
C LYS A 150 -13.33 -17.55 15.01
N GLY A 151 -12.71 -18.35 14.14
CA GLY A 151 -12.08 -17.89 12.90
C GLY A 151 -10.79 -17.09 13.10
N GLY A 152 -10.34 -16.51 12.00
CA GLY A 152 -9.16 -15.65 11.89
C GLY A 152 -9.21 -14.83 10.60
N TYR A 153 -10.28 -14.04 10.40
CA TYR A 153 -10.47 -13.11 9.28
C TYR A 153 -11.83 -12.39 9.42
N PRO A 154 -11.95 -11.08 9.08
CA PRO A 154 -11.13 -9.95 9.44
C PRO A 154 -11.97 -8.97 10.31
N SER A 155 -12.23 -9.35 11.54
CA SER A 155 -12.68 -8.41 12.56
C SER A 155 -11.99 -8.79 13.85
N ILE A 156 -10.78 -8.26 14.04
CA ILE A 156 -10.20 -8.07 15.37
C ILE A 156 -10.48 -6.61 15.73
#